data_AF-A0A1Y2MML8-F1
#
_entry.id   AF-A0A1Y2MML8-F1
#
_cell.length_a   1.000
_cell.length_b   1.000
_cell.length_c   1.000
_cell.angle_alpha   90.00
_cell.angle_beta   90.00
_cell.angle_gamma   90.00
#
_symmetry.space_group_name_H-M   'P 1'
#
loop_
_entity.id
_entity.type
_entity.pdbx_description
1 polymer ?
#
loop_
_entity_poly.entity_id
_entity_poly.type
_entity_poly.pdbx_seq_one_letter_code
_entity_poly.pdbx_strand_id
1 'polypeptide(L)'
;MASGVNFGHRAGDPSGSIRVASSDVEEATERVGQVFHPHQLTRVGPVSHFHADLNAVSVGAMVSGRLRYNSNSDLYCPNIDGYHVNVPLTGRLLSISRGRRTTAPRRRARRLQ
;
A
#
# COMPACT_ATOMS: atom_id res chain seq x y z
N MET A 1 22.27 3.64 -2.89
CA MET A 1 21.88 4.36 -4.13
C MET A 1 20.42 4.74 -3.97
N ALA A 2 20.13 6.02 -3.74
CA ALA A 2 18.76 6.48 -3.56
C ALA A 2 18.06 6.53 -4.93
N SER A 3 17.09 5.64 -5.15
CA SER A 3 16.22 5.72 -6.32
C SER A 3 15.26 6.88 -6.09
N GLY A 4 15.57 8.05 -6.65
CA GLY A 4 14.71 9.23 -6.61
C GLY A 4 13.33 8.88 -7.13
N VAL A 5 12.29 9.16 -6.34
CA VAL A 5 10.94 9.04 -6.84
C VAL A 5 10.65 10.24 -7.71
N ASN A 6 10.46 9.95 -8.99
CA ASN A 6 10.14 10.94 -9.98
C ASN A 6 8.65 11.28 -9.83
N PHE A 7 8.34 12.30 -9.03
CA PHE A 7 7.03 12.92 -9.04
C PHE A 7 6.93 13.79 -10.30
N GLY A 8 6.77 13.15 -11.46
CA GLY A 8 6.44 13.84 -12.70
C GLY A 8 5.01 14.37 -12.62
N HIS A 9 4.79 15.46 -11.89
CA HIS A 9 3.51 16.16 -11.86
C HIS A 9 3.63 17.49 -12.60
N ARG A 10 3.30 17.46 -13.90
CA ARG A 10 2.82 18.67 -14.59
C ARG A 10 1.32 18.75 -14.32
N ALA A 11 0.86 19.91 -13.82
CA ALA A 11 -0.56 20.21 -13.70
C ALA A 11 -1.21 20.00 -15.08
N GLY A 12 -2.06 18.98 -15.21
CA GLY A 12 -2.74 18.62 -16.46
C GLY A 12 -2.57 17.17 -16.95
N ASP A 13 -1.76 16.34 -16.29
CA ASP A 13 -1.66 14.91 -16.66
C ASP A 13 -2.80 14.10 -15.99
N PRO A 14 -3.77 13.53 -16.76
CA PRO A 14 -4.93 12.86 -16.18
C PRO A 14 -4.58 11.58 -15.42
N SER A 15 -3.36 11.06 -15.58
CA SER A 15 -2.89 9.88 -14.85
C SER A 15 -1.38 9.84 -14.68
N GLY A 16 -0.90 9.67 -13.45
CA GLY A 16 0.54 9.51 -13.14
C GLY A 16 0.86 8.12 -12.60
N SER A 17 1.88 7.44 -13.15
CA SER A 17 2.36 6.17 -12.61
C SER A 17 3.38 6.38 -11.49
N ILE A 18 3.25 5.64 -10.39
CA ILE A 18 4.11 5.73 -9.21
C ILE A 18 4.69 4.35 -8.92
N ARG A 19 6.02 4.29 -8.71
CA ARG A 19 6.72 3.08 -8.26
C ARG A 19 7.53 3.35 -7.02
N VAL A 20 7.45 2.45 -6.05
CA VAL A 20 8.32 2.42 -4.87
C VAL A 20 8.79 0.99 -4.69
N ALA A 21 10.09 0.80 -4.50
CA ALA A 21 10.68 -0.45 -4.07
C ALA A 21 11.74 -0.14 -3.02
N SER A 22 11.65 -0.77 -1.86
CA SER A 22 12.61 -0.55 -0.78
C SER A 22 12.76 -1.79 0.09
N SER A 23 13.98 -2.01 0.57
CA SER A 23 14.33 -3.01 1.58
C SER A 23 14.51 -2.42 2.98
N ASP A 24 14.32 -1.11 3.12
CA ASP A 24 14.37 -0.35 4.36
C ASP A 24 12.93 -0.08 4.84
N VAL A 25 12.65 -0.36 6.12
CA VAL A 25 11.29 -0.32 6.66
C VAL A 25 10.81 1.12 6.78
N GLU A 26 11.67 2.00 7.25
CA GLU A 26 11.42 3.42 7.45
C GLU A 26 11.17 4.10 6.10
N GLU A 27 12.04 3.86 5.12
CA GLU A 27 11.87 4.35 3.76
C GLU A 27 10.56 3.82 3.15
N ALA A 28 10.30 2.50 3.23
CA ALA A 28 9.06 1.95 2.70
C ALA A 28 7.81 2.58 3.36
N THR A 29 7.84 2.78 4.68
CA THR A 29 6.74 3.41 5.43
C THR A 29 6.49 4.83 4.93
N GLU A 30 7.53 5.64 4.82
CA GLU A 30 7.44 7.02 4.38
C GLU A 30 6.94 7.10 2.93
N ARG A 31 7.59 6.37 2.02
CA ARG A 31 7.34 6.44 0.59
C ARG A 31 5.96 5.89 0.22
N VAL A 32 5.50 4.81 0.86
CA VAL A 32 4.14 4.27 0.66
C VAL A 32 3.09 5.19 1.30
N GLY A 33 3.40 5.78 2.46
CA GLY A 33 2.53 6.73 3.14
C GLY A 33 2.28 8.02 2.35
N GLN A 34 3.24 8.44 1.51
CA GLN A 34 3.08 9.57 0.58
C GLN A 34 2.12 9.26 -0.60
N VAL A 35 1.91 7.99 -0.92
CA VAL A 35 1.08 7.56 -2.07
C VAL A 35 -0.35 7.21 -1.65
N PHE A 36 -0.47 6.49 -0.53
CA PHE A 36 -1.77 6.18 0.08
C PHE A 36 -1.99 7.12 1.28
N HIS A 37 -2.42 6.57 2.42
CA HIS A 37 -2.54 7.31 3.66
C HIS A 37 -1.26 7.18 4.50
N PRO A 38 -0.89 8.24 5.24
CA PRO A 38 0.14 8.14 6.28
C PRO A 38 -0.18 6.98 7.22
N HIS A 39 0.76 6.05 7.35
CA HIS A 39 0.63 4.88 8.20
C HIS A 39 1.98 4.50 8.77
N GLN A 40 1.96 3.63 9.76
CA GLN A 40 3.15 3.06 10.38
C GLN A 40 3.17 1.55 10.16
N LEU A 41 4.31 1.01 9.76
CA LEU A 41 4.60 -0.42 9.85
C LEU A 41 5.00 -0.74 11.30
N THR A 42 4.06 -1.26 12.09
CA THR A 42 4.28 -1.49 13.54
C THR A 42 4.81 -2.88 13.85
N ARG A 43 4.64 -3.81 12.92
CA ARG A 43 5.22 -5.16 12.97
C ARG A 43 5.71 -5.55 11.59
N VAL A 44 6.93 -6.07 11.55
CA VAL A 44 7.50 -6.77 10.40
C VAL A 44 7.82 -8.18 10.87
N GLY A 45 7.14 -9.18 10.30
CA GLY A 45 7.33 -10.58 10.64
C GLY A 45 8.76 -11.04 10.40
N PRO A 46 9.23 -12.11 11.06
CA PRO A 46 10.60 -12.60 10.91
C PRO A 46 10.83 -13.07 9.48
N VAL A 47 11.59 -12.30 8.72
CA VAL A 47 12.06 -12.61 7.36
C VAL A 47 13.57 -12.39 7.30
N SER A 48 14.26 -13.11 6.42
CA SER A 48 15.71 -12.95 6.24
C SER A 48 16.11 -11.57 5.72
N HIS A 49 15.19 -10.89 5.02
CA HIS A 49 15.32 -9.51 4.55
C HIS A 49 13.92 -8.94 4.32
N PHE A 50 13.68 -7.69 4.69
CA PHE A 50 12.45 -6.97 4.37
C PHE A 50 12.46 -6.49 2.90
N HIS A 51 11.28 -6.48 2.27
CA HIS A 51 11.08 -5.87 0.96
C HIS A 51 9.64 -5.40 0.78
N ALA A 52 9.49 -4.14 0.38
CA ALA A 52 8.26 -3.51 -0.05
C ALA A 52 8.30 -3.22 -1.57
N ASP A 53 7.18 -3.47 -2.25
CA ASP A 53 6.97 -3.12 -3.66
C ASP A 53 5.60 -2.47 -3.82
N LEU A 54 5.57 -1.28 -4.42
CA LEU A 54 4.38 -0.54 -4.78
C LEU A 54 4.41 -0.18 -6.26
N ASN A 55 3.35 -0.56 -6.95
CA ASN A 55 3.03 -0.07 -8.29
C ASN A 55 1.64 0.57 -8.25
N ALA A 56 1.55 1.88 -8.44
CA ALA A 56 0.31 2.63 -8.36
C ALA A 56 0.11 3.57 -9.55
N VAL A 57 -1.13 3.98 -9.75
CA VAL A 57 -1.56 5.02 -10.67
C VAL A 57 -2.45 5.98 -9.91
N SER A 58 -2.19 7.27 -10.06
CA SER A 58 -3.10 8.33 -9.64
C SER A 58 -3.93 8.78 -10.84
N VAL A 59 -5.25 8.87 -10.69
CA VAL A 59 -6.20 9.39 -11.69
C VAL A 59 -7.15 10.37 -10.99
N GLY A 60 -6.98 11.66 -11.25
CA GLY A 60 -7.71 12.70 -10.53
C GLY A 60 -7.50 12.60 -9.02
N ALA A 61 -8.59 12.48 -8.26
CA ALA A 61 -8.56 12.34 -6.80
C ALA A 61 -8.41 10.89 -6.29
N MET A 62 -8.29 9.92 -7.20
CA MET A 62 -8.20 8.50 -6.87
C MET A 62 -6.79 7.96 -7.08
N VAL A 63 -6.25 7.26 -6.08
CA VAL A 63 -5.04 6.46 -6.21
C VAL A 63 -5.41 4.98 -6.16
N SER A 64 -4.92 4.20 -7.12
CA SER A 64 -5.06 2.75 -7.14
C SER A 64 -3.72 2.10 -7.35
N GLY A 65 -3.41 1.03 -6.62
CA GLY A 65 -2.14 0.36 -6.77
C GLY A 65 -2.09 -1.00 -6.11
N ARG A 66 -1.03 -1.73 -6.45
CA ARG A 66 -0.66 -2.97 -5.80
C ARG A 66 0.50 -2.70 -4.86
N LEU A 67 0.26 -2.93 -3.57
CA LEU A 67 1.28 -2.94 -2.54
C LEU A 67 1.58 -4.38 -2.12
N ARG A 68 2.86 -4.71 -1.98
CA ARG A 68 3.33 -6.01 -1.49
C ARG A 68 4.43 -5.80 -0.46
N TYR A 69 4.22 -6.41 0.71
CA TYR A 69 5.28 -6.71 1.67
C TYR A 69 5.64 -8.19 1.57
N ASN A 70 6.92 -8.54 1.69
CA ASN A 70 7.38 -9.93 1.69
C ASN A 70 7.28 -10.61 3.07
N SER A 71 6.83 -9.87 4.09
CA SER A 71 6.61 -10.33 5.46
C SER A 71 5.15 -10.17 5.87
N ASN A 72 4.74 -10.86 6.94
CA ASN A 72 3.53 -10.46 7.66
C ASN A 72 3.76 -9.07 8.25
N SER A 73 2.89 -8.13 7.93
CA SER A 73 3.07 -6.73 8.30
C SER A 73 1.79 -6.15 8.88
N ASP A 74 1.91 -5.44 10.00
CA ASP A 74 0.82 -4.70 10.59
C ASP A 74 0.93 -3.22 10.19
N LEU A 75 -0.17 -2.66 9.70
CA LEU A 75 -0.27 -1.25 9.34
C LEU A 75 -1.17 -0.55 10.34
N TYR A 76 -0.63 0.48 11.00
CA TYR A 76 -1.41 1.40 11.81
C TYR A 76 -1.65 2.70 11.05
N CYS A 77 -2.90 2.99 10.74
CA CYS A 77 -3.32 4.23 10.09
C CYS A 77 -4.02 5.12 11.14
N PRO A 78 -3.37 6.16 11.68
CA PRO A 78 -3.94 7.00 12.72
C PRO A 78 -5.15 7.80 12.23
N ASN A 79 -5.13 8.22 10.97
CA ASN A 79 -6.25 8.86 10.30
C ASN A 79 -6.35 8.37 8.85
N ILE A 80 -7.59 8.25 8.34
CA ILE A 80 -7.88 7.98 6.94
C ILE A 80 -8.92 9.01 6.51
N ASP A 81 -8.48 10.02 5.76
CA ASP A 81 -9.38 10.98 5.14
C ASP A 81 -9.92 10.38 3.84
N GLY A 82 -11.23 10.13 3.79
CA GLY A 82 -11.89 9.50 2.64
C GLY A 82 -12.02 7.98 2.75
N TYR A 83 -12.04 7.30 1.59
CA TYR A 83 -12.27 5.85 1.51
C TYR A 83 -11.01 5.12 1.09
N HIS A 84 -10.63 4.10 1.86
CA HIS A 84 -9.53 3.20 1.53
C HIS A 84 -10.04 1.76 1.42
N VAL A 85 -9.90 1.17 0.23
CA VAL A 85 -10.35 -0.19 -0.05
C VAL A 85 -9.15 -1.10 -0.23
N ASN A 86 -8.97 -2.03 0.71
CA ASN A 86 -7.93 -3.04 0.63
C ASN A 86 -8.48 -4.37 0.15
N VAL A 87 -7.97 -4.85 -0.99
CA VAL A 87 -8.31 -6.17 -1.54
C VAL A 87 -7.09 -7.08 -1.42
N PRO A 88 -7.10 -8.09 -0.52
CA PRO A 88 -5.97 -9.00 -0.39
C PRO A 88 -5.82 -9.86 -1.65
N LEU A 89 -4.74 -9.62 -2.40
CA LEU A 89 -4.40 -10.42 -3.59
C LEU A 89 -3.73 -11.75 -3.22
N THR A 90 -3.11 -11.82 -2.05
CA THR A 90 -2.47 -12.99 -1.44
C THR A 90 -2.64 -12.95 0.07
N GLY A 91 -2.53 -14.10 0.74
CA GLY A 91 -2.64 -14.17 2.20
C GLY A 91 -4.04 -13.86 2.74
N ARG A 92 -4.09 -13.29 3.95
CA ARG A 92 -5.30 -12.85 4.64
C ARG A 92 -5.07 -11.44 5.16
N LEU A 93 -6.09 -10.59 5.04
CA LEU A 93 -6.08 -9.26 5.65
C LEU A 93 -6.97 -9.27 6.88
N LEU A 94 -6.41 -8.79 7.98
CA LEU A 94 -7.14 -8.50 9.21
C LEU A 94 -7.22 -6.97 9.36
N SER A 95 -8.43 -6.43 9.41
CA SER A 95 -8.66 -5.00 9.64
C SER A 95 -9.39 -4.80 10.96
N ILE A 96 -8.92 -3.85 11.76
CA ILE A 96 -9.56 -3.43 13.01
C ILE A 96 -9.88 -1.94 12.87
N SER A 97 -11.15 -1.56 13.00
CA SER A 97 -11.59 -0.16 12.94
C SER A 97 -12.71 0.05 13.95
N ARG A 98 -12.56 1.07 14.81
CA ARG A 98 -13.55 1.41 15.86
C ARG A 98 -13.97 0.18 16.69
N GLY A 99 -13.00 -0.64 17.09
CA GLY A 99 -13.23 -1.90 17.83
C GLY A 99 -13.83 -3.05 17.03
N ARG A 100 -14.23 -2.84 15.77
CA ARG A 100 -14.77 -3.88 14.89
C ARG A 100 -13.67 -4.57 14.11
N ARG A 101 -13.68 -5.90 14.15
CA ARG A 101 -12.73 -6.76 13.46
C ARG A 101 -13.35 -7.33 12.18
N THR A 102 -12.67 -7.14 11.05
CA THR A 102 -13.06 -7.69 9.74
C THR A 102 -11.91 -8.52 9.18
N THR A 103 -12.18 -9.75 8.76
CA THR A 103 -11.19 -10.60 8.10
C THR A 103 -11.58 -10.79 6.64
N ALA A 104 -10.68 -10.45 5.72
CA ALA A 104 -10.85 -10.69 4.29
C ALA A 104 -9.85 -11.77 3.84
N PRO A 105 -10.32 -12.98 3.45
CA PRO A 105 -9.46 -13.93 2.76
C PRO A 105 -9.18 -13.42 1.35
N ARG A 106 -8.12 -13.93 0.71
CA ARG A 106 -7.93 -13.78 -0.73
C ARG A 106 -9.22 -14.19 -1.46
N ARG A 107 -9.90 -13.24 -2.09
CA ARG A 107 -11.03 -13.55 -2.97
C ARG A 107 -10.48 -14.12 -4.27
N ARG A 108 -10.91 -15.32 -4.68
CA ARG A 108 -10.73 -15.76 -6.07
C ARG A 108 -11.52 -14.77 -6.93
N ALA A 109 -10.85 -14.10 -7.86
CA ALA A 109 -11.54 -13.40 -8.93
C ALA A 109 -12.34 -14.45 -9.71
N ARG A 110 -13.67 -14.40 -9.62
CA ARG A 110 -14.53 -15.11 -10.56
C ARG A 110 -14.53 -14.26 -11.83
N ARG A 111 -13.96 -14.78 -12.91
CA ARG A 111 -14.22 -14.26 -14.24
C ARG A 111 -15.72 -14.48 -14.48
N LEU A 112 -16.49 -13.40 -14.56
CA LEU A 112 -17.83 -13.46 -15.12
C LEU A 112 -17.63 -13.70 -16.62
N GLN A 113 -18.08 -14.85 -17.09
CA GLN A 113 -18.26 -15.12 -18.52
C GLN A 113 -19.59 -14.54 -18.96
#